data_AF-A0A356UK82-F1
#
_entry.id   AF-A0A356UK82-F1
#
_cell.length_a   1.000
_cell.length_b   1.000
_cell.length_c   1.000
_cell.angle_alpha   90.00
_cell.angle_beta   90.00
_cell.angle_gamma   90.00
#
_symmetry.space_group_name_H-M   'P 1'
#
loop_
_entity.id
_entity.type
_entity.pdbx_description
1 polymer ?
#
loop_
_entity_poly.entity_id
_entity_poly.type
_entity_poly.pdbx_seq_one_letter_code
_entity_poly.pdbx_strand_id
1 'polypeptide(L)'
;MKKTWLVFAVVCVVLLLAWPFRWEKGPVLTHESEKVFHTKDRWTGQRWATTYFLRGNVVENLYLESWVVAKRTEQVKQKYAQGHTEYLRMWKKLSAEFERQNPIPTLETIKPEPTEQMRREIHYVPIPGWKSVEDIVTEQMRLEIHGKRMSQWLETRDNYISSKMPADLAEACSNWRRAESTAERELTRKAYFIRNLATGIWSMLLVAMGLWAWRVYIKKDQKE
;
A
#
# COMPACT_ATOMS: atom_id res chain seq x y z
N MET A 1 -14.98 -26.49 54.67
CA MET A 1 -14.49 -25.62 53.57
C MET A 1 -15.33 -25.83 52.29
N LYS A 2 -16.58 -25.33 52.22
CA LYS A 2 -17.53 -25.76 51.17
C LYS A 2 -17.82 -24.74 50.05
N LYS A 3 -17.17 -23.57 49.98
CA LYS A 3 -17.55 -22.53 49.00
C LYS A 3 -16.41 -21.90 48.18
N THR A 4 -15.14 -22.08 48.54
CA THR A 4 -14.01 -21.46 47.83
C THR A 4 -13.82 -21.99 46.41
N TRP A 5 -14.07 -23.28 46.17
CA TRP A 5 -14.05 -23.86 44.82
C TRP A 5 -15.16 -23.30 43.92
N LEU A 6 -16.31 -22.93 44.51
CA LEU A 6 -17.45 -22.41 43.77
C LEU A 6 -17.16 -21.01 43.23
N VAL A 7 -16.50 -20.16 44.02
CA VAL A 7 -16.02 -18.83 43.56
C VAL A 7 -15.13 -18.99 42.32
N PHE A 8 -14.26 -20.00 42.31
CA PHE A 8 -13.39 -20.28 41.17
C PHE A 8 -14.14 -20.73 39.93
N ALA A 9 -15.03 -21.72 40.07
CA ALA A 9 -15.84 -22.20 38.96
C ALA A 9 -16.64 -21.05 38.34
N VAL A 10 -17.18 -20.16 39.18
CA VAL A 10 -17.86 -18.94 38.72
C VAL A 10 -16.92 -18.01 37.96
N VAL A 11 -15.73 -17.71 38.47
CA VAL A 11 -14.77 -16.81 37.76
C VAL A 11 -14.31 -17.41 36.43
N CYS A 12 -14.03 -18.71 36.38
CA CYS A 12 -13.69 -19.41 35.13
C CYS A 12 -14.82 -19.36 34.11
N VAL A 13 -16.05 -19.62 34.54
CA VAL A 13 -17.23 -19.52 33.68
C VAL A 13 -17.40 -18.08 33.20
N VAL A 14 -17.28 -17.08 34.07
CA VAL A 14 -17.35 -15.66 33.69
C VAL A 14 -16.28 -15.32 32.66
N LEU A 15 -15.04 -15.77 32.85
CA LEU A 15 -13.97 -15.50 31.89
C LEU A 15 -14.24 -16.17 30.55
N LEU A 16 -14.55 -17.47 30.52
CA LEU A 16 -14.89 -18.19 29.29
C LEU A 16 -16.09 -17.55 28.57
N LEU A 17 -17.12 -17.15 29.31
CA LEU A 17 -18.27 -16.44 28.76
C LEU A 17 -17.92 -15.03 28.28
N ALA A 18 -16.91 -14.37 28.85
CA ALA A 18 -16.45 -13.05 28.41
C ALA A 18 -15.74 -13.09 27.04
N TRP A 19 -15.19 -14.24 26.63
CA TRP A 19 -14.50 -14.37 25.34
C TRP A 19 -15.38 -14.06 24.11
N PRO A 20 -16.58 -14.65 23.92
CA PRO A 20 -17.44 -14.29 22.80
C PRO A 20 -17.87 -12.82 22.81
N PHE A 21 -17.93 -12.17 23.99
CA PHE A 21 -18.20 -10.73 24.09
C PHE A 21 -17.03 -9.84 23.66
N ARG A 22 -15.85 -10.41 23.38
CA ARG A 22 -14.73 -9.66 22.80
C ARG A 22 -15.07 -9.09 21.43
N TRP A 23 -15.84 -9.83 20.63
CA TRP A 23 -16.11 -9.48 19.24
C TRP A 23 -17.50 -8.89 19.10
N GLU A 24 -17.57 -7.67 18.61
CA GLU A 24 -18.81 -7.03 18.18
C GLU A 24 -19.00 -7.29 16.69
N LYS A 25 -20.11 -7.93 16.33
CA LYS A 25 -20.47 -8.22 14.94
C LYS A 25 -21.00 -6.95 14.30
N GLY A 26 -20.39 -6.53 13.20
CA GLY A 26 -20.84 -5.45 12.35
C GLY A 26 -21.73 -5.94 11.20
N PRO A 27 -22.01 -5.08 10.21
CA PRO A 27 -22.76 -5.47 9.02
C PRO A 27 -22.04 -6.57 8.25
N VAL A 28 -22.81 -7.35 7.50
CA VAL A 28 -22.31 -8.40 6.61
C VAL A 28 -22.65 -8.00 5.18
N LEU A 29 -21.64 -7.85 4.35
CA LEU A 29 -21.80 -7.56 2.92
C LEU A 29 -21.64 -8.87 2.15
N THR A 30 -22.58 -9.14 1.25
CA THR A 30 -22.54 -10.33 0.39
C THR A 30 -22.51 -9.87 -1.05
N HIS A 31 -21.44 -10.20 -1.76
CA HIS A 31 -21.30 -10.06 -3.21
C HIS A 31 -21.23 -11.46 -3.83
N GLU A 32 -21.56 -11.57 -5.12
CA GLU A 32 -21.82 -12.84 -5.83
C GLU A 32 -20.82 -13.98 -5.55
N SER A 33 -19.55 -13.66 -5.28
CA SER A 33 -18.50 -14.64 -4.99
C SER A 33 -17.77 -14.46 -3.65
N GLU A 34 -18.19 -13.49 -2.84
CA GLU A 34 -17.52 -13.15 -1.58
C GLU A 34 -18.48 -12.69 -0.48
N LYS A 35 -18.13 -13.00 0.77
CA LYS A 35 -18.87 -12.56 1.96
C LYS A 35 -17.92 -11.85 2.91
N VAL A 36 -18.16 -10.57 3.15
CA VAL A 36 -17.35 -9.72 4.02
C VAL A 36 -18.06 -9.54 5.35
N PHE A 37 -17.42 -10.00 6.43
CA PHE A 37 -17.89 -9.82 7.81
C PHE A 37 -17.09 -8.72 8.48
N HIS A 38 -17.76 -7.64 8.85
CA HIS A 38 -17.15 -6.61 9.67
C HIS A 38 -17.24 -7.00 11.14
N THR A 39 -16.13 -6.89 11.86
CA THR A 39 -16.09 -7.12 13.31
C THR A 39 -15.30 -6.02 14.00
N LYS A 40 -15.60 -5.78 15.28
CA LYS A 40 -14.84 -4.86 16.13
C LYS A 40 -14.40 -5.59 17.39
N ASP A 41 -13.10 -5.58 17.65
CA ASP A 41 -12.53 -6.07 18.91
C ASP A 41 -12.80 -5.03 19.99
N ARG A 42 -13.67 -5.34 20.95
CA ARG A 42 -14.04 -4.43 22.04
C ARG A 42 -12.90 -4.17 23.01
N TRP A 43 -11.93 -5.08 23.11
CA TRP A 43 -10.81 -4.92 24.03
C TRP A 43 -9.75 -3.97 23.49
N THR A 44 -9.52 -3.99 22.18
CA THR A 44 -8.51 -3.15 21.51
C THR A 44 -9.12 -1.94 20.80
N GLY A 45 -10.45 -1.93 20.61
CA GLY A 45 -11.18 -0.93 19.83
C GLY A 45 -11.02 -1.09 18.31
N GLN A 46 -10.23 -2.06 17.83
CA GLN A 46 -9.86 -2.22 16.43
C GLN A 46 -10.98 -2.84 15.59
N ARG A 47 -11.12 -2.37 14.35
CA ARG A 47 -12.09 -2.88 13.39
C ARG A 47 -11.42 -3.79 12.37
N TRP A 48 -12.07 -4.89 12.04
CA TRP A 48 -11.57 -5.94 11.17
C TRP A 48 -12.63 -6.28 10.12
N ALA A 49 -12.18 -6.74 8.96
CA ALA A 49 -13.02 -7.25 7.89
C ALA A 49 -12.50 -8.63 7.49
N THR A 50 -13.32 -9.66 7.71
CA THR A 50 -13.00 -11.03 7.29
C THR A 50 -13.76 -11.33 6.02
N THR A 51 -13.03 -11.53 4.92
CA THR A 51 -13.59 -11.85 3.60
C THR A 51 -13.48 -13.34 3.36
N TYR A 52 -14.62 -13.98 3.12
CA TYR A 52 -14.72 -15.38 2.77
C TYR A 52 -15.01 -15.50 1.27
N PHE A 53 -14.12 -16.17 0.55
CA PHE A 53 -14.27 -16.43 -0.88
C PHE A 53 -14.90 -17.82 -1.10
N LEU A 54 -15.68 -17.99 -2.17
CA LEU A 54 -16.30 -19.29 -2.53
C LEU A 54 -15.28 -20.45 -2.64
N ARG A 55 -14.02 -20.16 -2.95
CA ARG A 55 -12.94 -21.16 -3.05
C ARG A 55 -12.32 -21.54 -1.70
N GLY A 56 -12.91 -21.13 -0.58
CA GLY A 56 -12.44 -21.46 0.77
C GLY A 56 -11.30 -20.58 1.29
N ASN A 57 -10.82 -19.61 0.51
CA ASN A 57 -9.85 -18.63 1.00
C ASN A 57 -10.53 -17.69 2.00
N VAL A 58 -9.82 -17.41 3.09
CA VAL A 58 -10.24 -16.43 4.11
C VAL A 58 -9.15 -15.39 4.23
N VAL A 59 -9.51 -14.13 3.97
CA VAL A 59 -8.59 -13.00 4.11
C VAL A 59 -9.12 -12.08 5.19
N GLU A 60 -8.31 -11.84 6.21
CA GLU A 60 -8.61 -10.92 7.30
C GLU A 60 -7.84 -9.62 7.07
N ASN A 61 -8.57 -8.51 6.93
CA ASN A 61 -8.02 -7.19 6.74
C ASN A 61 -8.36 -6.29 7.93
N LEU A 62 -7.36 -5.54 8.41
CA LEU A 62 -7.57 -4.51 9.42
C LEU A 62 -8.14 -3.25 8.76
N TYR A 63 -9.18 -2.67 9.35
CA TYR A 63 -9.66 -1.36 8.95
C TYR A 63 -8.81 -0.29 9.63
N LEU A 64 -7.97 0.38 8.85
CA LEU A 64 -7.20 1.53 9.29
C LEU A 64 -7.95 2.81 8.94
N GLU A 65 -8.17 3.67 9.93
CA GLU A 65 -8.78 4.98 9.68
C GLU A 65 -7.81 5.85 8.87
N SER A 66 -8.32 6.48 7.80
CA SER A 66 -7.50 7.21 6.83
C SER A 66 -6.64 8.31 7.47
N TRP A 67 -7.15 9.01 8.49
CA TRP A 67 -6.39 10.04 9.20
C TRP A 67 -5.24 9.46 10.06
N VAL A 68 -5.40 8.23 10.58
CA VAL A 68 -4.33 7.53 11.34
C VAL A 68 -3.21 7.13 10.38
N VAL A 69 -3.58 6.60 9.21
CA VAL A 69 -2.63 6.29 8.13
C VAL A 69 -1.93 7.57 7.69
N ALA A 70 -2.66 8.63 7.35
CA ALA A 70 -2.09 9.91 6.92
C ALA A 70 -1.12 10.49 7.96
N LYS A 71 -1.50 10.48 9.25
CA LYS A 71 -0.63 10.96 10.34
C LYS A 71 0.66 10.15 10.43
N ARG A 72 0.58 8.81 10.28
CA ARG A 72 1.78 7.96 10.32
C ARG A 72 2.62 8.10 9.04
N THR A 73 1.99 8.22 7.88
CA THR A 73 2.63 8.52 6.60
C THR A 73 3.45 9.80 6.69
N GLU A 74 2.90 10.85 7.30
CA GLU A 74 3.62 12.11 7.49
C GLU A 74 4.85 11.94 8.39
N GLN A 75 4.74 11.18 9.48
CA GLN A 75 5.91 10.86 10.33
C GLN A 75 7.00 10.11 9.55
N VAL A 76 6.61 9.16 8.69
CA VAL A 76 7.56 8.43 7.84
C VAL A 76 8.18 9.36 6.79
N LYS A 77 7.38 10.25 6.17
CA LYS A 77 7.88 11.26 5.22
C LYS A 77 8.85 12.23 5.88
N GLN A 78 8.57 12.71 7.08
CA GLN A 78 9.46 13.59 7.84
C GLN A 78 10.82 12.93 8.10
N LYS A 79 10.84 11.63 8.43
CA LYS A 79 12.09 10.87 8.62
C LYS A 79 12.99 10.88 7.37
N TYR A 80 12.41 10.87 6.17
CA TYR A 80 13.14 10.85 4.90
C TYR A 80 13.10 12.19 4.15
N ALA A 81 12.62 13.27 4.78
CA ALA A 81 12.37 14.54 4.12
C ALA A 81 13.66 15.16 3.57
N GLN A 82 14.73 15.18 4.37
CA GLN A 82 16.02 15.72 3.97
C GLN A 82 16.58 14.98 2.75
N GLY A 83 16.65 13.65 2.80
CA GLY A 83 17.15 12.83 1.69
C GLY A 83 16.30 12.98 0.42
N HIS A 84 14.98 13.12 0.56
CA HIS A 84 14.11 13.42 -0.59
C HIS A 84 14.37 14.81 -1.18
N THR A 85 14.57 15.85 -0.35
CA THR A 85 14.94 17.19 -0.83
C THR A 85 16.28 17.19 -1.54
N GLU A 86 17.29 16.49 -1.00
CA GLU A 86 18.60 16.34 -1.62
C GLU A 86 18.52 15.56 -2.94
N TYR A 87 17.73 14.49 -2.98
CA TYR A 87 17.41 13.75 -4.20
C TYR A 87 16.83 14.68 -5.28
N LEU A 88 15.82 15.50 -4.95
CA LEU A 88 15.21 16.44 -5.91
C LEU A 88 16.22 17.48 -6.43
N ARG A 89 17.08 17.98 -5.53
CA ARG A 89 18.15 18.92 -5.91
C ARG A 89 19.14 18.26 -6.88
N MET A 90 19.57 17.04 -6.59
CA MET A 90 20.49 16.27 -7.44
C MET A 90 19.83 15.92 -8.78
N TRP A 91 18.58 15.46 -8.75
CA TRP A 91 17.79 15.16 -9.95
C TRP A 91 17.73 16.37 -10.87
N LYS A 92 17.39 17.56 -10.34
CA LYS A 92 17.36 18.81 -11.11
C LYS A 92 18.73 19.15 -11.72
N LYS A 93 19.81 18.96 -10.96
CA LYS A 93 21.18 19.21 -11.44
C LYS A 93 21.55 18.27 -12.59
N LEU A 94 21.30 16.97 -12.43
CA LEU A 94 21.60 15.95 -13.44
C LEU A 94 20.73 16.09 -14.69
N SER A 95 19.45 16.44 -14.54
CA SER A 95 18.57 16.75 -15.67
C SER A 95 19.11 17.93 -16.48
N ALA A 96 19.51 19.01 -15.80
CA ALA A 96 20.07 20.19 -16.49
C ALA A 96 21.42 19.89 -17.17
N GLU A 97 22.26 19.04 -16.58
CA GLU A 97 23.50 18.58 -17.21
C GLU A 97 23.22 17.75 -18.47
N PHE A 98 22.27 16.80 -18.37
CA PHE A 98 21.85 15.98 -19.50
C PHE A 98 21.29 16.83 -20.63
N GLU A 99 20.40 17.79 -20.33
CA GLU A 99 19.79 18.69 -21.32
C GLU A 99 20.81 19.58 -22.03
N ARG A 100 21.90 19.98 -21.37
CA ARG A 100 23.01 20.72 -22.01
C ARG A 100 23.76 19.86 -23.03
N GLN A 101 23.91 18.57 -22.76
CA GLN A 101 24.61 17.63 -23.64
C GLN A 101 23.69 17.05 -24.72
N ASN A 102 22.40 16.93 -24.42
CA ASN A 102 21.37 16.29 -25.23
C ASN A 102 20.16 17.24 -25.30
N PRO A 103 20.18 18.26 -26.16
CA PRO A 103 19.10 19.24 -26.23
C PRO A 103 17.77 18.56 -26.52
N ILE A 104 16.71 19.12 -25.94
CA ILE A 104 15.35 18.59 -26.07
C ILE A 104 14.95 18.57 -27.55
N PRO A 105 14.40 17.45 -28.08
CA PRO A 105 13.91 17.39 -29.45
C PRO A 105 12.81 18.43 -29.66
N THR A 106 13.02 19.38 -30.57
CA THR A 106 12.00 20.35 -30.99
C THR A 106 11.41 19.94 -32.33
N LEU A 107 10.16 20.34 -32.61
CA LEU A 107 9.53 20.08 -33.91
C LEU A 107 10.37 20.60 -35.07
N GLU A 108 11.06 21.74 -34.90
CA GLU A 108 11.94 22.37 -35.91
C GLU A 108 13.12 21.48 -36.32
N THR A 109 13.62 20.64 -35.40
CA THR A 109 14.72 19.70 -35.70
C THR A 109 14.26 18.47 -36.49
N ILE A 110 12.96 18.29 -36.68
CA ILE A 110 12.38 17.15 -37.38
C ILE A 110 11.96 17.60 -38.78
N LYS A 111 12.76 17.22 -39.77
CA LYS A 111 12.38 17.26 -41.18
C LYS A 111 11.94 15.84 -41.57
N PRO A 112 10.64 15.52 -41.51
CA PRO A 112 10.17 14.23 -42.00
C PRO A 112 10.38 14.19 -43.52
N GLU A 113 11.10 13.18 -44.01
CA GLU A 113 11.01 12.83 -45.43
C GLU A 113 9.81 11.91 -45.63
N PRO A 114 8.80 12.31 -46.43
CA PRO A 114 7.68 11.45 -46.74
C PRO A 114 8.19 10.18 -47.43
N THR A 115 7.86 9.02 -46.87
CA THR A 115 8.17 7.73 -47.49
C THR A 115 7.48 7.63 -48.86
N GLU A 116 8.13 6.95 -49.82
CA GLU A 116 7.52 6.76 -51.15
C GLU A 116 6.13 6.13 -51.08
N GLN A 117 5.87 5.26 -50.10
CA GLN A 117 4.59 4.62 -49.90
C GLN A 117 3.49 5.64 -49.56
N MET A 118 3.76 6.60 -48.68
CA MET A 118 2.80 7.67 -48.38
C MET A 118 2.58 8.62 -49.56
N ARG A 119 3.63 8.88 -50.37
CA ARG A 119 3.46 9.69 -51.60
C ARG A 119 2.54 9.02 -52.63
N ARG A 120 2.49 7.69 -52.67
CA ARG A 120 1.65 6.93 -53.60
C ARG A 120 0.18 6.84 -53.16
N GLU A 121 -0.11 6.95 -51.87
CA GLU A 121 -1.48 6.84 -51.33
C GLU A 121 -2.26 8.17 -51.39
N ILE A 122 -1.58 9.32 -51.55
CA ILE A 122 -2.23 10.63 -51.63
C ILE A 122 -2.66 10.92 -53.07
N HIS A 123 -3.83 10.39 -53.48
CA HIS A 123 -4.54 10.89 -54.66
C HIS A 123 -5.52 12.00 -54.23
N TYR A 124 -5.18 13.26 -54.48
CA TYR A 124 -6.02 14.39 -54.07
C TYR A 124 -6.21 15.44 -55.19
N VAL A 125 -7.40 16.04 -55.23
CA VAL A 125 -7.73 17.18 -56.08
C VAL A 125 -7.69 18.44 -55.21
N PRO A 126 -6.74 19.37 -55.43
CA PRO A 126 -6.55 20.52 -54.54
C PRO A 126 -7.79 21.43 -54.54
N ILE A 127 -8.28 21.76 -53.34
CA ILE A 127 -9.32 22.78 -53.14
C ILE A 127 -8.62 24.11 -52.81
N PRO A 128 -8.87 25.19 -53.57
CA PRO A 128 -8.26 26.50 -53.31
C PRO A 128 -8.52 26.99 -51.88
N GLY A 129 -7.46 27.40 -51.18
CA GLY A 129 -7.54 27.94 -49.81
C GLY A 129 -7.39 26.91 -48.68
N TRP A 130 -7.33 25.61 -49.00
CA TRP A 130 -7.03 24.57 -48.01
C TRP A 130 -5.53 24.27 -48.00
N LYS A 131 -4.98 23.94 -46.82
CA LYS A 131 -3.65 23.32 -46.75
C LYS A 131 -3.65 22.05 -47.58
N SER A 132 -2.57 21.77 -48.30
CA SER A 132 -2.50 20.55 -49.10
C SER A 132 -2.62 19.33 -48.17
N VAL A 133 -3.17 18.23 -48.67
CA VAL A 133 -3.18 16.96 -47.92
C VAL A 133 -1.75 16.55 -47.56
N GLU A 134 -0.78 16.87 -48.41
CA GLU A 134 0.64 16.68 -48.15
C GLU A 134 1.11 17.48 -46.92
N ASP A 135 0.69 18.74 -46.74
CA ASP A 135 1.02 19.53 -45.55
C ASP A 135 0.43 18.93 -44.27
N ILE A 136 -0.81 18.42 -44.34
CA ILE A 136 -1.50 17.81 -43.19
C ILE A 136 -0.82 16.50 -42.79
N VAL A 137 -0.55 15.63 -43.76
CA VAL A 137 0.13 14.34 -43.54
C VAL A 137 1.56 14.58 -43.02
N THR A 138 2.27 15.55 -43.59
CA THR A 138 3.61 15.92 -43.14
C THR A 138 3.61 16.39 -41.68
N GLU A 139 2.64 17.21 -41.29
CA GLU A 139 2.53 17.69 -39.91
C GLU A 139 2.15 16.57 -38.92
N GLN A 140 1.23 15.68 -39.29
CA GLN A 140 0.91 14.50 -38.48
C GLN A 140 2.12 13.59 -38.29
N MET A 141 2.87 13.32 -39.36
CA MET A 141 4.10 12.52 -39.28
C MET A 141 5.14 13.21 -38.40
N ARG A 142 5.28 14.53 -38.51
CA ARG A 142 6.19 15.32 -37.68
C ARG A 142 5.85 15.20 -36.19
N LEU A 143 4.56 15.26 -35.84
CA LEU A 143 4.07 15.07 -34.47
C LEU A 143 4.33 13.64 -33.96
N GLU A 144 4.10 12.61 -34.79
CA GLU A 144 4.35 11.22 -34.40
C GLU A 144 5.85 10.95 -34.18
N ILE A 145 6.70 11.41 -35.10
CA ILE A 145 8.16 11.31 -34.96
C ILE A 145 8.64 12.08 -33.74
N HIS A 146 8.07 13.26 -33.48
CA HIS A 146 8.37 14.06 -32.29
C HIS A 146 8.01 13.31 -31.01
N GLY A 147 6.81 12.74 -30.93
CA GLY A 147 6.38 11.94 -29.79
C GLY A 147 7.30 10.75 -29.52
N LYS A 148 7.67 9.98 -30.56
CA LYS A 148 8.61 8.86 -30.43
C LYS A 148 9.99 9.31 -29.95
N ARG A 149 10.56 10.35 -30.57
CA ARG A 149 11.87 10.91 -30.18
C ARG A 149 11.85 11.47 -28.76
N MET A 150 10.77 12.16 -28.37
CA MET A 150 10.59 12.68 -27.03
C MET A 150 10.55 11.56 -26.00
N SER A 151 9.81 10.48 -26.27
CA SER A 151 9.76 9.30 -25.39
C SER A 151 11.14 8.67 -25.20
N GLN A 152 11.88 8.43 -26.28
CA GLN A 152 13.25 7.91 -26.24
C GLN A 152 14.22 8.84 -25.49
N TRP A 153 14.07 10.15 -25.69
CA TRP A 153 14.87 11.16 -25.00
C TRP A 153 14.60 11.14 -23.48
N LEU A 154 13.33 11.06 -23.07
CA LEU A 154 12.94 10.96 -21.66
C LEU A 154 13.49 9.68 -21.02
N GLU A 155 13.39 8.54 -21.70
CA GLU A 155 13.96 7.27 -21.25
C GLU A 155 15.49 7.37 -21.08
N THR A 156 16.17 7.94 -22.07
CA THR A 156 17.63 8.12 -22.02
C THR A 156 18.04 9.05 -20.87
N ARG A 157 17.29 10.14 -20.65
CA ARG A 157 17.50 11.05 -19.52
C ARG A 157 17.33 10.33 -18.19
N ASP A 158 16.24 9.60 -18.03
CA ASP A 158 15.93 8.93 -16.77
C ASP A 158 16.95 7.81 -16.47
N ASN A 159 17.41 7.09 -17.50
CA ASN A 159 18.52 6.14 -17.40
C ASN A 159 19.84 6.81 -16.98
N TYR A 160 20.18 7.94 -17.60
CA TYR A 160 21.35 8.74 -17.24
C TYR A 160 21.27 9.16 -15.76
N ILE A 161 20.15 9.78 -15.35
CA ILE A 161 19.97 10.25 -13.97
C ILE A 161 20.05 9.08 -12.99
N SER A 162 19.38 7.97 -13.28
CA SER A 162 19.41 6.77 -12.44
C SER A 162 20.84 6.23 -12.26
N SER A 163 21.62 6.18 -13.34
CA SER A 163 23.02 5.71 -13.29
C SER A 163 23.97 6.61 -12.49
N LYS A 164 23.64 7.90 -12.38
CA LYS A 164 24.45 8.92 -11.69
C LYS A 164 23.94 9.23 -10.29
N MET A 165 22.74 8.78 -9.93
CA MET A 165 22.13 9.05 -8.64
C MET A 165 22.82 8.24 -7.53
N PRO A 166 23.30 8.87 -6.45
CA PRO A 166 23.77 8.15 -5.27
C PRO A 166 22.71 7.18 -4.73
N ALA A 167 23.13 5.97 -4.38
CA ALA A 167 22.23 4.89 -3.97
C ALA A 167 21.43 5.24 -2.70
N ASP A 168 22.06 5.94 -1.75
CA ASP A 168 21.45 6.43 -0.52
C ASP A 168 20.33 7.46 -0.78
N LEU A 169 20.53 8.38 -1.72
CA LEU A 169 19.49 9.34 -2.12
C LEU A 169 18.34 8.67 -2.86
N ALA A 170 18.65 7.73 -3.75
CA ALA A 170 17.64 6.94 -4.45
C ALA A 170 16.79 6.11 -3.46
N GLU A 171 17.44 5.50 -2.46
CA GLU A 171 16.77 4.77 -1.39
C GLU A 171 15.91 5.71 -0.53
N ALA A 172 16.42 6.87 -0.12
CA ALA A 172 15.66 7.85 0.65
C ALA A 172 14.40 8.31 -0.09
N CYS A 173 14.50 8.59 -1.40
CA CYS A 173 13.36 8.95 -2.24
C CYS A 173 12.36 7.79 -2.37
N SER A 174 12.84 6.56 -2.58
CA SER A 174 12.00 5.36 -2.63
C SER A 174 11.24 5.14 -1.32
N ASN A 175 11.92 5.28 -0.18
CA ASN A 175 11.32 5.17 1.15
C ASN A 175 10.30 6.29 1.41
N TRP A 176 10.58 7.51 0.96
CA TRP A 176 9.63 8.63 1.03
C TRP A 176 8.37 8.37 0.20
N ARG A 177 8.51 7.84 -1.03
CA ARG A 177 7.38 7.46 -1.90
C ARG A 177 6.58 6.28 -1.32
N ARG A 178 7.25 5.32 -0.67
CA ARG A 178 6.62 4.17 0.01
C ARG A 178 6.17 4.49 1.43
N ALA A 179 6.14 5.75 1.85
CA ALA A 179 5.80 6.12 3.21
C ALA A 179 4.41 5.64 3.63
N GLU A 180 3.44 5.69 2.72
CA GLU A 180 2.06 5.26 2.99
C GLU A 180 1.96 3.75 3.22
N SER A 181 2.44 2.94 2.28
CA SER A 181 2.43 1.47 2.45
C SER A 181 3.28 1.02 3.64
N THR A 182 4.35 1.76 3.98
CA THR A 182 5.14 1.52 5.20
C THR A 182 4.31 1.84 6.45
N ALA A 183 3.60 2.96 6.47
CA ALA A 183 2.73 3.35 7.56
C ALA A 183 1.60 2.33 7.79
N GLU A 184 0.93 1.89 6.73
CA GLU A 184 -0.11 0.86 6.80
C GLU A 184 0.43 -0.45 7.37
N ARG A 185 1.59 -0.91 6.89
CA ARG A 185 2.23 -2.14 7.36
C ARG A 185 2.61 -2.07 8.83
N GLU A 186 3.17 -0.95 9.27
CA GLU A 186 3.54 -0.74 10.67
C GLU A 186 2.31 -0.69 11.59
N LEU A 187 1.27 0.04 11.20
CA LEU A 187 0.02 0.12 11.95
C LEU A 187 -0.66 -1.25 12.04
N THR A 188 -0.69 -1.98 10.93
CA THR A 188 -1.21 -3.35 10.86
C THR A 188 -0.44 -4.27 11.80
N ARG A 189 0.90 -4.25 11.73
CA ARG A 189 1.75 -5.07 12.63
C ARG A 189 1.50 -4.73 14.11
N LYS A 190 1.41 -3.45 14.45
CA LYS A 190 1.10 -3.00 15.82
C LYS A 190 -0.27 -3.50 16.26
N ALA A 191 -1.27 -3.45 15.39
CA ALA A 191 -2.60 -3.94 15.69
C ALA A 191 -2.63 -5.44 15.98
N TYR A 192 -2.00 -6.25 15.12
CA TYR A 192 -1.83 -7.69 15.36
C TYR A 192 -1.06 -7.98 16.64
N PHE A 193 0.00 -7.21 16.93
CA PHE A 193 0.76 -7.36 18.18
C PHE A 193 -0.12 -7.12 19.41
N ILE A 194 -0.88 -6.02 19.43
CA ILE A 194 -1.81 -5.70 20.53
C ILE A 194 -2.88 -6.79 20.67
N ARG A 195 -3.43 -7.26 19.55
CA ARG A 195 -4.43 -8.35 19.53
C ARG A 195 -3.88 -9.62 20.14
N ASN A 196 -2.67 -10.01 19.75
CA ASN A 196 -2.00 -11.21 20.24
C ASN A 196 -1.61 -11.09 21.71
N LEU A 197 -1.17 -9.91 22.14
CA LEU A 197 -0.88 -9.63 23.54
C LEU A 197 -2.13 -9.76 24.41
N ALA A 198 -3.26 -9.18 23.98
CA ALA A 198 -4.53 -9.30 24.69
C ALA A 198 -5.00 -10.76 24.80
N THR A 199 -4.89 -11.53 23.72
CA THR A 199 -5.14 -12.98 23.73
C THR A 199 -4.21 -13.71 24.70
N GLY A 200 -2.90 -13.39 24.67
CA GLY A 200 -1.90 -14.02 25.52
C GLY A 200 -2.15 -13.78 27.02
N ILE A 201 -2.46 -12.53 27.40
CA ILE A 201 -2.84 -12.19 28.78
C ILE A 201 -4.06 -12.99 29.21
N TRP A 202 -5.08 -13.07 28.36
CA TRP A 202 -6.30 -13.79 28.67
C TRP A 202 -6.07 -15.31 28.83
N SER A 203 -5.28 -15.92 27.95
CA SER A 203 -4.87 -17.32 28.07
C SER A 203 -4.05 -17.57 29.34
N MET A 204 -3.13 -16.66 29.69
CA MET A 204 -2.34 -16.78 30.92
C MET A 204 -3.22 -16.73 32.18
N LEU A 205 -4.25 -15.87 32.21
CA LEU A 205 -5.22 -15.81 33.30
C LEU A 205 -5.98 -17.14 33.45
N LEU A 206 -6.41 -17.75 32.35
CA LEU A 206 -7.06 -19.08 32.39
C LEU A 206 -6.13 -20.17 32.94
N VAL A 207 -4.85 -20.17 32.54
CA VAL A 207 -3.87 -21.15 33.02
C VAL A 207 -3.56 -20.95 34.50
N ALA A 208 -3.30 -19.71 34.92
CA ALA A 208 -3.04 -19.37 36.32
C ALA A 208 -4.22 -19.79 37.22
N MET A 209 -5.43 -19.59 36.72
CA MET A 209 -6.64 -20.09 37.35
C MET A 209 -6.66 -21.62 37.44
N GLY A 210 -6.46 -22.33 36.33
CA GLY A 210 -6.42 -23.80 36.32
C GLY A 210 -5.42 -24.38 37.32
N LEU A 211 -4.20 -23.83 37.35
CA LEU A 211 -3.14 -24.23 38.30
C LEU A 211 -3.54 -23.98 39.76
N TRP A 212 -4.18 -22.84 40.03
CA TRP A 212 -4.65 -22.53 41.38
C TRP A 212 -5.73 -23.50 41.84
N ALA A 213 -6.72 -23.80 41.00
CA ALA A 213 -7.77 -24.78 41.33
C ALA A 213 -7.21 -26.19 41.53
N TRP A 214 -6.27 -26.61 40.68
CA TRP A 214 -5.54 -27.87 40.83
C TRP A 214 -4.83 -27.95 42.19
N ARG A 215 -4.14 -26.88 42.60
CA ARG A 215 -3.46 -26.82 43.90
C ARG A 215 -4.44 -26.91 45.06
N VAL A 216 -5.61 -26.27 44.96
CA VAL A 216 -6.66 -26.34 45.98
C VAL A 216 -7.24 -27.76 46.06
N TYR A 217 -7.38 -28.45 44.92
CA TYR A 217 -7.87 -29.83 44.85
C TYR A 217 -6.89 -30.82 45.51
N ILE A 218 -5.61 -30.83 45.14
CA ILE A 218 -4.59 -31.73 45.73
C ILE A 218 -4.51 -31.60 47.26
N LYS A 219 -4.58 -30.36 47.78
CA LYS A 219 -4.53 -30.13 49.24
C LYS A 219 -5.72 -30.74 49.99
N LYS A 220 -6.82 -31.05 49.30
CA LYS A 220 -7.99 -31.68 49.90
C LYS A 220 -7.74 -33.17 50.13
N ASP A 221 -7.20 -33.87 49.14
CA ASP A 221 -6.95 -35.32 49.20
C ASP A 221 -5.91 -35.72 50.25
N GLN A 222 -5.04 -34.79 50.67
CA GLN A 222 -4.06 -35.06 51.75
C GLN A 222 -4.62 -34.91 53.18
N LYS A 223 -5.86 -34.43 53.34
CA LYS A 223 -6.48 -34.20 54.67
C LYS A 223 -7.59 -35.20 55.00
N GLU A 224 -7.91 -36.10 54.09
CA GLU A 224 -8.82 -37.23 54.29
C GLU A 224 -7.98 -38.51 54.48
#